data_AF-A0AAN7B190-F1
#
_entry.id   AF-A0AAN7B190-F1
#
_cell.length_a   1.000
_cell.length_b   1.000
_cell.length_c   1.000
_cell.angle_alpha   90.00
_cell.angle_beta   90.00
_cell.angle_gamma   90.00
#
_symmetry.space_group_name_H-M   'P 1'
#
loop_
_entity.id
_entity.type
_entity.pdbx_description
1 polymer ?
#
loop_
_entity_poly.entity_id
_entity_poly.type
_entity_poly.pdbx_seq_one_letter_code
_entity_poly.pdbx_strand_id
1 'polypeptide(L)'
;MSFRSLGAVVLDEIISAKGKTLVDLPGGLGVFSTLGARIAVSGEGPTKLKSIGMFVLDGGEFPTSPKLRSTLWDWEISLLFRLVQPRSTTICEAQTGGSLGPNLKDRGAGNYGMGFIVIRSVEHGCLVVSESYPLRWFPQFHTDKSKLTDVRGSGSAFLGAFALMLGNGANPTEAAIMGTVAASFAVEQTGLPYRAGFNDNTRETWNRVEVSARVAEYRARLGDA
;
A
#
# COMPACT_ATOMS: atom_id res chain seq x y z
N MET A 1 16.20 0.31 3.48
CA MET A 1 15.90 -0.50 2.29
C MET A 1 15.24 0.39 1.23
N SER A 2 15.35 0.07 -0.06
CA SER A 2 14.55 0.69 -1.11
C SER A 2 13.38 -0.23 -1.47
N PHE A 3 12.21 0.35 -1.73
CA PHE A 3 11.02 -0.38 -2.15
C PHE A 3 10.68 0.02 -3.58
N ARG A 4 10.56 -0.95 -4.48
CA ARG A 4 10.16 -0.69 -5.86
C ARG A 4 9.03 -1.60 -6.25
N SER A 5 7.90 -1.01 -6.63
CA SER A 5 6.79 -1.75 -7.21
C SER A 5 7.02 -1.95 -8.70
N LEU A 6 6.97 -3.21 -9.15
CA LEU A 6 7.01 -3.62 -10.56
C LEU A 6 5.61 -3.94 -11.11
N GLY A 7 4.56 -3.73 -10.30
CA GLY A 7 3.19 -4.05 -10.69
C GLY A 7 2.66 -3.05 -11.73
N ALA A 8 1.85 -3.56 -12.67
CA ALA A 8 1.14 -2.72 -13.62
C ALA A 8 0.20 -1.73 -12.89
N VAL A 9 0.09 -0.52 -13.44
CA VAL A 9 -0.98 0.41 -13.10
C VAL A 9 -2.21 -0.06 -13.86
N VAL A 10 -3.27 -0.42 -13.15
CA VAL A 10 -4.53 -0.85 -13.76
C VAL A 10 -5.52 0.29 -13.58
N LEU A 11 -6.25 0.65 -14.64
CA LEU A 11 -7.39 1.55 -14.51
C LEU A 11 -8.63 0.71 -14.32
N ASP A 12 -9.29 0.87 -13.19
CA ASP A 12 -10.55 0.20 -12.91
C ASP A 12 -11.72 1.10 -13.33
N GLU A 13 -12.78 0.48 -13.83
CA GLU A 13 -14.09 1.12 -13.97
C GLU A 13 -15.02 0.63 -12.87
N ILE A 14 -15.66 1.56 -12.15
CA ILE A 14 -16.68 1.22 -11.16
C ILE A 14 -18.03 1.64 -11.69
N ILE A 15 -18.92 0.67 -11.87
CA ILE A 15 -20.34 0.93 -12.08
C ILE A 15 -21.02 0.95 -10.71
N SER A 16 -21.42 2.14 -10.26
CA SER A 16 -22.20 2.29 -9.03
C SER A 16 -23.56 1.61 -9.16
N ALA A 17 -24.13 1.12 -8.05
CA ALA A 17 -25.49 0.59 -7.99
C ALA A 17 -26.57 1.57 -8.49
N LYS A 18 -26.25 2.88 -8.57
CA LYS A 18 -27.12 3.93 -9.15
C LYS A 18 -26.88 4.17 -10.65
N GLY A 19 -26.12 3.32 -11.33
CA GLY A 19 -25.80 3.43 -12.76
C GLY A 19 -24.75 4.50 -13.12
N LYS A 20 -24.13 5.15 -12.12
CA LYS A 20 -23.02 6.09 -12.35
C LYS A 20 -21.71 5.33 -12.53
N THR A 21 -21.13 5.39 -13.72
CA THR A 21 -19.79 4.84 -13.98
C THR A 21 -18.72 5.85 -13.55
N LEU A 22 -17.81 5.43 -12.69
CA LEU A 22 -16.54 6.10 -12.43
C LEU A 22 -15.48 5.39 -13.26
N VAL A 23 -14.99 6.08 -14.28
CA VAL A 23 -13.91 5.61 -15.16
C VAL A 23 -12.57 6.20 -14.71
N ASP A 24 -11.47 5.64 -15.21
CA ASP A 24 -10.10 6.08 -14.93
C ASP A 24 -9.70 6.06 -13.45
N LEU A 25 -10.23 5.13 -12.66
CA LEU A 25 -9.86 5.02 -11.26
C LEU A 25 -8.49 4.34 -11.14
N PRO A 26 -7.50 4.99 -10.49
CA PRO A 26 -6.19 4.39 -10.32
C PRO A 26 -6.30 3.17 -9.43
N GLY A 27 -6.04 2.01 -10.02
CA GLY A 27 -6.15 0.70 -9.41
C GLY A 27 -4.90 -0.15 -9.60
N GLY A 28 -5.03 -1.41 -9.23
CA GLY A 28 -3.96 -2.40 -9.37
C GLY A 28 -3.03 -2.50 -8.15
N LEU A 29 -2.46 -3.70 -8.01
CA LEU A 29 -1.56 -4.07 -6.91
C LEU A 29 -0.34 -3.13 -6.84
N GLY A 30 0.13 -2.66 -8.00
CA GLY A 30 1.32 -1.83 -8.11
C GLY A 30 1.17 -0.46 -7.44
N VAL A 31 0.03 0.20 -7.66
CA VAL A 31 -0.24 1.54 -7.14
C VAL A 31 -0.49 1.49 -5.64
N PHE A 32 -1.36 0.59 -5.17
CA PHE A 32 -1.71 0.54 -3.75
C PHE A 32 -0.57 0.01 -2.88
N SER A 33 0.28 -0.90 -3.37
CA SER A 33 1.49 -1.28 -2.63
C SER A 33 2.50 -0.13 -2.51
N THR A 34 2.67 0.65 -3.58
CA THR A 34 3.47 1.88 -3.55
C THR A 34 2.89 2.91 -2.56
N LEU A 35 1.57 3.10 -2.57
CA LEU A 35 0.86 3.95 -1.62
C LEU A 35 1.18 3.54 -0.17
N GLY A 36 1.05 2.26 0.14
CA GLY A 36 1.35 1.73 1.46
C GLY A 36 2.79 2.02 1.89
N ALA A 37 3.75 1.71 1.01
CA ALA A 37 5.15 2.01 1.25
C ALA A 37 5.40 3.52 1.44
N ARG A 38 4.72 4.40 0.69
CA ARG A 38 4.85 5.85 0.83
C ARG A 38 4.26 6.38 2.13
N ILE A 39 3.12 5.84 2.59
CA ILE A 39 2.51 6.19 3.88
C ILE A 39 3.46 5.80 5.03
N ALA A 40 4.14 4.66 4.93
CA ALA A 40 5.06 4.18 5.95
C ALA A 40 6.32 5.05 6.15
N VAL A 41 6.64 5.94 5.20
CA VAL A 41 7.72 6.95 5.32
C VAL A 41 7.17 8.37 5.34
N SER A 42 5.90 8.55 5.70
CA SER A 42 5.30 9.88 5.78
C SER A 42 5.98 10.72 6.86
N GLY A 43 6.30 11.98 6.52
CA GLY A 43 7.06 12.88 7.39
C GLY A 43 8.58 12.64 7.43
N GLU A 44 9.09 11.65 6.69
CA GLU A 44 10.53 11.42 6.54
C GLU A 44 11.16 12.37 5.51
N GLY A 45 12.48 12.53 5.59
CA GLY A 45 13.22 13.40 4.66
C GLY A 45 13.28 12.88 3.21
N PRO A 46 13.67 13.75 2.25
CA PRO A 46 13.65 13.44 0.81
C PRO A 46 14.39 12.14 0.43
N THR A 47 15.49 11.82 1.12
CA THR A 47 16.26 10.58 0.90
C THR A 47 15.41 9.32 1.10
N LYS A 48 14.55 9.30 2.12
CA LYS A 48 13.65 8.17 2.39
C LYS A 48 12.50 8.14 1.40
N LEU A 49 11.95 9.30 1.03
CA LEU A 49 10.88 9.39 0.04
C LEU A 49 11.33 8.85 -1.34
N LYS A 50 12.53 9.23 -1.79
CA LYS A 50 13.16 8.74 -3.02
C LYS A 50 13.62 7.29 -2.95
N SER A 51 13.61 6.66 -1.78
CA SER A 51 13.86 5.21 -1.65
C SER A 51 12.66 4.37 -2.09
N ILE A 52 11.47 4.98 -2.15
CA ILE A 52 10.26 4.38 -2.69
C ILE A 52 10.23 4.67 -4.19
N GLY A 53 9.90 3.68 -4.99
CA GLY A 53 9.73 3.88 -6.42
C GLY A 53 8.69 2.98 -7.05
N MET A 54 8.24 3.39 -8.23
CA MET A 54 7.24 2.67 -8.99
C MET A 54 7.59 2.73 -10.47
N PHE A 55 7.54 1.56 -11.10
CA PHE A 55 7.63 1.43 -12.55
C PHE A 55 6.22 1.54 -13.12
N VAL A 56 6.02 2.50 -14.00
CA VAL A 56 4.76 2.70 -14.70
C VAL A 56 4.99 2.30 -16.16
N LEU A 57 4.41 1.17 -16.55
CA LEU A 57 4.36 0.76 -17.95
C LEU A 57 3.18 1.49 -18.60
N ASP A 58 3.52 2.46 -19.43
CA ASP A 58 2.58 3.27 -20.19
C ASP A 58 2.32 2.54 -21.52
N GLY A 59 1.32 1.64 -21.50
CA GLY A 59 0.70 1.15 -22.74
C GLY A 59 -0.25 2.23 -23.26
N GLY A 60 -0.58 2.24 -24.56
CA GLY A 60 -1.37 3.30 -25.21
C GLY A 60 -2.76 3.65 -24.62
N GLU A 61 -3.17 2.97 -23.54
CA GLU A 61 -4.37 3.23 -22.73
C GLU A 61 -4.07 3.94 -21.40
N PHE A 62 -2.83 4.39 -21.15
CA PHE A 62 -2.53 5.21 -19.97
C PHE A 62 -3.43 6.46 -20.00
N PRO A 63 -4.08 6.82 -18.87
CA PRO A 63 -5.15 7.78 -18.93
C PRO A 63 -4.62 9.09 -19.49
N THR A 64 -5.31 9.61 -20.52
CA THR A 64 -5.00 10.91 -21.11
C THR A 64 -5.21 12.04 -20.08
N SER A 65 -5.96 11.75 -19.00
CA SER A 65 -6.16 12.68 -17.90
C SER A 65 -4.87 12.86 -17.07
N PRO A 66 -4.39 14.09 -16.87
CA PRO A 66 -3.16 14.37 -16.14
C PRO A 66 -3.26 14.08 -14.63
N LYS A 67 -4.47 13.82 -14.12
CA LYS A 67 -4.77 13.69 -12.69
C LYS A 67 -4.01 12.55 -12.00
N LEU A 68 -3.86 11.41 -12.68
CA LEU A 68 -3.11 10.29 -12.10
C LEU A 68 -1.61 10.62 -12.03
N ARG A 69 -1.04 11.17 -13.11
CA ARG A 69 0.37 11.55 -13.14
C ARG A 69 0.68 12.62 -12.10
N SER A 70 -0.17 13.64 -11.96
CA SER A 70 0.01 14.66 -10.92
C SER A 70 -0.05 14.05 -9.52
N THR A 71 -1.04 13.20 -9.24
CA THR A 71 -1.17 12.52 -7.93
C THR A 71 0.08 11.71 -7.59
N LEU A 72 0.59 10.92 -8.53
CA LEU A 72 1.79 10.11 -8.33
C LEU A 72 3.05 10.97 -8.19
N TRP A 73 3.14 12.04 -8.97
CA TRP A 73 4.25 12.99 -8.89
C TRP A 73 4.32 13.65 -7.51
N ASP A 74 3.14 14.02 -7.00
CA ASP A 74 3.04 14.64 -5.69
C ASP A 74 3.55 13.70 -4.59
N TRP A 75 3.50 12.37 -4.74
CA TRP A 75 4.04 11.47 -3.72
C TRP A 75 5.56 11.59 -3.48
N GLU A 76 6.28 12.37 -4.31
CA GLU A 76 7.72 12.64 -4.16
C GLU A 76 8.60 11.39 -4.19
N ILE A 77 8.08 10.28 -4.72
CA ILE A 77 8.79 9.03 -4.90
C ILE A 77 9.63 9.03 -6.19
N SER A 78 10.43 7.99 -6.40
CA SER A 78 11.10 7.74 -7.68
C SER A 78 10.14 7.08 -8.69
N LEU A 79 9.68 7.83 -9.68
CA LEU A 79 8.85 7.32 -10.77
C LEU A 79 9.72 7.00 -11.99
N LEU A 80 9.55 5.81 -12.57
CA LEU A 80 10.08 5.49 -13.89
C LEU A 80 8.92 5.15 -14.83
N PHE A 81 8.68 6.01 -15.81
CA PHE A 81 7.72 5.77 -16.88
C PHE A 81 8.43 5.10 -18.05
N ARG A 82 7.89 3.97 -18.53
CA ARG A 82 8.35 3.33 -19.76
C ARG A 82 7.17 3.16 -20.70
N LEU A 83 7.26 3.82 -21.86
CA LEU A 83 6.31 3.63 -22.95
C LEU A 83 6.50 2.22 -23.54
N VAL A 84 5.43 1.45 -23.60
CA VAL A 84 5.39 0.14 -24.24
C VAL A 84 4.45 0.25 -25.43
N GLN A 85 4.96 0.00 -26.64
CA GLN A 85 4.14 -0.02 -27.83
C GLN A 85 3.08 -1.12 -27.72
N PRO A 86 1.81 -0.85 -28.11
CA PRO A 86 0.73 -1.81 -27.94
C PRO A 86 1.03 -3.06 -28.77
N ARG A 87 1.31 -4.18 -28.09
CA ARG A 87 1.08 -5.50 -28.66
C ARG A 87 -0.29 -5.94 -28.19
N SER A 88 -1.13 -6.37 -29.13
CA SER A 88 -2.52 -6.76 -28.96
C SER A 88 -2.78 -7.40 -27.59
N THR A 89 -3.74 -6.82 -26.85
CA THR A 89 -4.34 -7.31 -25.58
C THR A 89 -3.71 -8.59 -25.07
N THR A 90 -2.66 -8.44 -24.26
CA THR A 90 -2.23 -9.54 -23.42
C THR A 90 -3.01 -9.40 -22.12
N ILE A 91 -3.98 -10.29 -21.91
CA ILE A 91 -4.44 -10.64 -20.58
C ILE A 91 -3.16 -10.77 -19.75
N CYS A 92 -2.96 -9.91 -18.75
CA CYS A 92 -1.87 -10.11 -17.80
C CYS A 92 -2.19 -11.36 -16.98
N GLU A 93 -1.96 -12.54 -17.56
CA GLU A 93 -1.58 -13.69 -16.77
C GLU A 93 -0.26 -13.29 -16.10
N ALA A 94 -0.36 -12.92 -14.82
CA ALA A 94 0.76 -13.12 -13.94
C ALA A 94 1.12 -14.60 -14.08
N GLN A 95 2.19 -14.90 -14.81
CA GLN A 95 2.82 -16.21 -14.72
C GLN A 95 3.26 -16.36 -13.27
N THR A 96 2.40 -16.97 -12.47
CA THR A 96 2.78 -17.56 -11.18
C THR A 96 3.48 -18.88 -11.49
N GLY A 97 4.52 -18.81 -12.33
CA GLY A 97 5.36 -19.91 -12.74
C GLY A 97 6.44 -20.13 -11.70
N GLY A 98 6.01 -20.49 -10.50
CA GLY A 98 6.87 -20.92 -9.43
C GLY A 98 6.01 -21.70 -8.47
N SER A 99 6.08 -23.03 -8.52
CA SER A 99 5.62 -23.82 -7.40
C SER A 99 6.27 -23.24 -6.14
N LEU A 100 5.47 -22.83 -5.16
CA LEU A 100 5.93 -22.70 -3.78
C LEU A 100 6.45 -24.10 -3.41
N GLY A 101 7.74 -24.32 -3.65
CA GLY A 101 8.41 -25.55 -3.23
C GLY A 101 8.28 -25.68 -1.71
N PRO A 102 8.31 -26.90 -1.16
CA PRO A 102 7.98 -27.18 0.24
C PRO A 102 8.86 -26.50 1.30
N ASN A 103 9.87 -25.72 0.90
CA ASN A 103 10.81 -25.04 1.80
C ASN A 103 10.55 -23.53 1.86
N LEU A 104 9.43 -23.15 2.47
CA LEU A 104 9.19 -21.76 2.92
C LEU A 104 10.15 -21.34 4.06
N LYS A 105 10.81 -22.31 4.71
CA LYS A 105 11.70 -22.10 5.86
C LYS A 105 13.05 -21.45 5.51
N ASP A 106 13.56 -21.67 4.30
CA ASP A 106 14.97 -21.35 3.98
C ASP A 106 15.16 -19.99 3.28
N ARG A 107 14.09 -19.18 3.15
CA ARG A 107 14.12 -17.94 2.35
C ARG A 107 13.53 -16.74 3.09
N GLY A 108 13.79 -16.64 4.40
CA GLY A 108 13.44 -15.45 5.18
C GLY A 108 14.11 -14.20 4.60
N ALA A 109 13.31 -13.25 4.11
CA ALA A 109 13.80 -11.94 3.70
C ALA A 109 13.87 -11.01 4.92
N GLY A 110 15.07 -10.79 5.46
CA GLY A 110 15.34 -9.81 6.52
C GLY A 110 16.27 -10.33 7.62
N ASN A 111 16.70 -9.43 8.52
CA ASN A 111 17.61 -9.72 9.65
C ASN A 111 17.07 -10.74 10.67
N TYR A 112 15.83 -11.21 10.50
CA TYR A 112 15.17 -12.16 11.40
C TYR A 112 15.30 -13.62 10.94
N GLY A 113 15.90 -13.90 9.77
CA GLY A 113 16.22 -15.26 9.29
C GLY A 113 15.03 -16.19 9.04
N MET A 114 13.83 -15.81 9.46
CA MET A 114 12.63 -16.63 9.52
C MET A 114 11.49 -15.97 8.76
N GLY A 115 10.70 -16.77 8.05
CA GLY A 115 9.50 -16.29 7.36
C GLY A 115 8.45 -15.76 8.35
N PHE A 116 7.69 -14.77 7.91
CA PHE A 116 6.47 -14.32 8.59
C PHE A 116 5.26 -14.84 7.85
N ILE A 117 4.30 -15.38 8.58
CA ILE A 117 2.96 -15.64 8.05
C ILE A 117 2.09 -14.48 8.52
N VAL A 118 1.49 -13.78 7.56
CA VAL A 118 0.52 -12.73 7.82
C VAL A 118 -0.79 -13.09 7.13
N ILE A 119 -1.86 -13.19 7.90
CA ILE A 119 -3.21 -13.45 7.40
C ILE A 119 -4.02 -12.18 7.59
N ARG A 120 -4.39 -11.53 6.48
CA ARG A 120 -5.30 -10.37 6.50
C ARG A 120 -6.73 -10.85 6.30
N SER A 121 -7.60 -10.47 7.23
CA SER A 121 -9.04 -10.69 7.12
C SER A 121 -9.71 -9.33 7.29
N VAL A 122 -10.09 -8.68 6.19
CA VAL A 122 -10.42 -7.24 6.12
C VAL A 122 -11.19 -6.73 7.35
N GLU A 123 -12.35 -7.31 7.63
CA GLU A 123 -13.25 -6.91 8.72
C GLU A 123 -12.76 -7.32 10.12
N HIS A 124 -11.82 -8.26 10.20
CA HIS A 124 -11.26 -8.75 11.46
C HIS A 124 -9.85 -8.22 11.74
N GLY A 125 -9.19 -7.57 10.78
CA GLY A 125 -7.83 -7.04 10.89
C GLY A 125 -6.77 -7.97 10.30
N CYS A 126 -5.70 -8.27 11.03
CA CYS A 126 -4.67 -9.21 10.62
C CYS A 126 -4.11 -10.07 11.76
N LEU A 127 -3.67 -11.27 11.41
CA LEU A 127 -2.93 -12.17 12.26
C LEU A 127 -1.48 -12.22 11.78
N VAL A 128 -0.54 -12.07 12.69
CA VAL A 128 0.90 -12.20 12.40
C VAL A 128 1.49 -13.30 13.28
N VAL A 129 2.28 -14.17 12.67
CA VAL A 129 3.01 -15.23 13.37
C VAL A 129 4.36 -15.48 12.68
N SER A 130 5.37 -15.76 13.48
CA SER A 130 6.67 -16.26 13.02
C SER A 130 7.24 -17.20 14.07
N GLU A 131 8.36 -17.84 13.77
CA GLU A 131 9.07 -18.69 14.72
C GLU A 131 9.55 -17.87 15.93
N SER A 132 10.03 -16.65 15.71
CA SER A 132 10.53 -15.74 16.75
C SER A 132 9.50 -14.72 17.24
N TYR A 133 8.25 -14.83 16.79
CA TYR A 133 7.19 -13.86 17.10
C TYR A 133 5.86 -14.57 17.38
N PRO A 134 5.26 -14.38 18.57
CA PRO A 134 4.06 -15.09 18.95
C PRO A 134 2.91 -14.78 18.00
N LEU A 135 1.99 -15.74 17.86
CA LEU A 135 0.72 -15.51 17.18
C LEU A 135 0.02 -14.32 17.85
N ARG A 136 -0.11 -13.20 17.11
CA ARG A 136 -0.75 -11.98 17.59
C ARG A 136 -1.80 -11.51 16.62
N TRP A 137 -2.99 -11.23 17.16
CA TRP A 137 -4.09 -10.64 16.42
C TRP A 137 -4.04 -9.10 16.53
N PHE A 138 -4.23 -8.44 15.41
CA PHE A 138 -4.35 -6.99 15.27
C PHE A 138 -5.74 -6.69 14.71
N PRO A 139 -6.62 -5.98 15.44
CA PRO A 139 -7.96 -5.63 14.98
C PRO A 139 -7.92 -4.69 13.76
N GLN A 140 -9.04 -4.58 13.04
CA GLN A 140 -9.15 -3.56 11.99
C GLN A 140 -9.09 -2.14 12.54
N PHE A 141 -8.63 -1.19 11.72
CA PHE A 141 -8.58 0.22 12.14
C PHE A 141 -9.99 0.84 12.26
N HIS A 142 -10.86 0.70 11.27
CA HIS A 142 -12.20 1.30 11.32
C HIS A 142 -13.20 0.30 11.88
N THR A 143 -13.89 0.65 12.96
CA THR A 143 -15.01 -0.13 13.49
C THR A 143 -16.35 0.30 12.92
N ASP A 144 -16.45 1.56 12.50
CA ASP A 144 -17.64 2.12 11.87
C ASP A 144 -17.62 1.87 10.36
N LYS A 145 -18.59 1.08 9.88
CA LYS A 145 -18.76 0.77 8.45
C LYS A 145 -19.07 2.02 7.62
N SER A 146 -19.58 3.11 8.21
CA SER A 146 -19.85 4.35 7.50
C SER A 146 -18.59 5.04 6.96
N LYS A 147 -17.42 4.73 7.55
CA LYS A 147 -16.11 5.23 7.10
C LYS A 147 -15.49 4.38 5.99
N LEU A 148 -16.11 3.24 5.65
CA LEU A 148 -15.63 2.32 4.62
C LEU A 148 -16.30 2.64 3.29
N THR A 149 -15.65 3.47 2.48
CA THR A 149 -16.16 3.86 1.15
C THR A 149 -15.77 2.84 0.08
N ASP A 150 -14.52 2.34 0.11
CA ASP A 150 -14.00 1.45 -0.92
C ASP A 150 -12.92 0.51 -0.36
N VAL A 151 -13.20 -0.79 -0.24
CA VAL A 151 -12.23 -1.73 0.34
C VAL A 151 -11.09 -2.14 -0.60
N ARG A 152 -11.15 -1.77 -1.89
CA ARG A 152 -10.13 -2.14 -2.88
C ARG A 152 -8.76 -1.59 -2.52
N GLY A 153 -7.72 -2.33 -2.88
CA GLY A 153 -6.35 -1.90 -2.67
C GLY A 153 -5.89 -1.90 -1.20
N SER A 154 -6.78 -2.04 -0.22
CA SER A 154 -6.43 -2.05 1.21
C SER A 154 -5.47 -3.17 1.59
N GLY A 155 -5.56 -4.34 0.94
CA GLY A 155 -4.62 -5.45 1.10
C GLY A 155 -3.23 -5.10 0.55
N SER A 156 -3.16 -4.50 -0.63
CA SER A 156 -1.91 -4.08 -1.25
C SER A 156 -1.24 -2.94 -0.48
N ALA A 157 -2.02 -1.95 -0.03
CA ALA A 157 -1.55 -0.87 0.85
C ALA A 157 -1.00 -1.42 2.17
N PHE A 158 -1.70 -2.38 2.78
CA PHE A 158 -1.18 -3.08 3.95
C PHE A 158 0.17 -3.73 3.66
N LEU A 159 0.27 -4.53 2.60
CA LEU A 159 1.49 -5.29 2.28
C LEU A 159 2.68 -4.40 1.92
N GLY A 160 2.45 -3.32 1.17
CA GLY A 160 3.51 -2.38 0.81
C GLY A 160 4.13 -1.71 2.04
N ALA A 161 3.29 -1.22 2.96
CA ALA A 161 3.73 -0.67 4.24
C ALA A 161 4.43 -1.73 5.11
N PHE A 162 3.80 -2.91 5.27
CA PHE A 162 4.31 -4.00 6.09
C PHE A 162 5.70 -4.47 5.63
N ALA A 163 5.85 -4.72 4.32
CA ALA A 163 7.11 -5.16 3.74
C ALA A 163 8.21 -4.09 3.87
N LEU A 164 7.89 -2.81 3.65
CA LEU A 164 8.85 -1.73 3.82
C LEU A 164 9.33 -1.61 5.27
N MET A 165 8.42 -1.69 6.23
CA MET A 165 8.74 -1.61 7.66
C MET A 165 9.69 -2.73 8.08
N LEU A 166 9.35 -3.99 7.76
CA LEU A 166 10.25 -5.13 8.03
C LEU A 166 11.60 -4.96 7.33
N GLY A 167 11.58 -4.53 6.08
CA GLY A 167 12.76 -4.25 5.28
C GLY A 167 13.68 -3.16 5.85
N ASN A 168 13.10 -2.22 6.59
CA ASN A 168 13.82 -1.18 7.32
C ASN A 168 14.24 -1.63 8.74
N GLY A 169 14.01 -2.89 9.10
CA GLY A 169 14.42 -3.47 10.39
C GLY A 169 13.38 -3.36 11.50
N ALA A 170 12.16 -2.88 11.21
CA ALA A 170 11.10 -2.84 12.19
C ALA A 170 10.71 -4.27 12.62
N ASN A 171 10.23 -4.40 13.85
CA ASN A 171 9.69 -5.68 14.33
C ASN A 171 8.29 -5.96 13.71
N PRO A 172 7.76 -7.19 13.84
CA PRO A 172 6.49 -7.56 13.21
C PRO A 172 5.28 -6.78 13.73
N THR A 173 5.30 -6.35 14.99
CA THR A 173 4.25 -5.49 15.57
C THR A 173 4.18 -4.15 14.84
N GLU A 174 5.34 -3.50 14.69
CA GLU A 174 5.46 -2.20 14.04
C GLU A 174 5.05 -2.27 12.56
N ALA A 175 5.45 -3.34 11.88
CA ALA A 175 5.01 -3.58 10.51
C ALA A 175 3.49 -3.79 10.41
N ALA A 176 2.88 -4.54 11.33
CA ALA A 176 1.44 -4.79 11.36
C ALA A 176 0.63 -3.53 11.65
N ILE A 177 1.09 -2.72 12.60
CA ILE A 177 0.50 -1.40 12.93
C ILE A 177 0.53 -0.50 11.70
N MET A 178 1.69 -0.33 11.08
CA MET A 178 1.83 0.55 9.92
C MET A 178 1.05 0.04 8.71
N GLY A 179 1.05 -1.27 8.47
CA GLY A 179 0.23 -1.90 7.44
C GLY A 179 -1.26 -1.63 7.64
N THR A 180 -1.74 -1.74 8.88
CA THR A 180 -3.15 -1.49 9.24
C THR A 180 -3.50 -0.01 9.06
N VAL A 181 -2.63 0.89 9.47
CA VAL A 181 -2.80 2.34 9.28
C VAL A 181 -2.79 2.69 7.79
N ALA A 182 -1.88 2.17 6.98
CA ALA A 182 -1.85 2.40 5.54
C ALA A 182 -3.13 1.93 4.85
N ALA A 183 -3.62 0.74 5.20
CA ALA A 183 -4.89 0.22 4.69
C ALA A 183 -6.08 1.10 5.08
N SER A 184 -6.06 1.71 6.28
CA SER A 184 -7.15 2.57 6.76
C SER A 184 -7.38 3.80 5.88
N PHE A 185 -6.31 4.37 5.30
CA PHE A 185 -6.43 5.52 4.38
C PHE A 185 -7.01 5.09 3.04
N ALA A 186 -6.60 3.92 2.54
CA ALA A 186 -7.09 3.38 1.27
C ALA A 186 -8.60 3.11 1.30
N VAL A 187 -9.16 2.70 2.44
CA VAL A 187 -10.58 2.33 2.53
C VAL A 187 -11.56 3.50 2.69
N GLU A 188 -11.07 4.69 3.01
CA GLU A 188 -11.89 5.86 3.33
C GLU A 188 -12.51 6.54 2.09
N GLN A 189 -11.99 6.28 0.90
CA GLN A 189 -12.45 6.94 -0.32
C GLN A 189 -12.28 6.05 -1.55
N THR A 190 -13.06 6.31 -2.60
CA THR A 190 -12.86 5.68 -3.89
C THR A 190 -11.61 6.25 -4.56
N GLY A 191 -10.67 5.36 -4.93
CA GLY A 191 -9.39 5.73 -5.54
C GLY A 191 -8.29 6.04 -4.52
N LEU A 192 -7.30 6.85 -4.92
CA LEU A 192 -6.10 7.11 -4.10
C LEU A 192 -6.36 8.17 -3.03
N PRO A 193 -5.91 7.97 -1.77
CA PRO A 193 -6.02 8.95 -0.69
C PRO A 193 -5.48 10.33 -1.06
N TYR A 194 -6.15 11.38 -0.59
CA TYR A 194 -5.73 12.75 -0.85
C TYR A 194 -4.58 13.15 0.07
N ARG A 195 -3.45 13.53 -0.51
CA ARG A 195 -2.27 13.99 0.25
C ARG A 195 -2.18 15.51 0.24
N ALA A 196 -1.83 16.11 1.38
CA ALA A 196 -1.56 17.54 1.52
C ALA A 196 -0.34 17.83 2.42
N GLY A 197 0.21 19.04 2.31
CA GLY A 197 1.42 19.50 3.00
C GLY A 197 2.63 19.39 2.08
N PHE A 198 2.91 20.45 1.31
CA PHE A 198 3.87 20.42 0.20
C PHE A 198 5.07 21.38 0.33
N ASN A 199 5.17 22.28 1.31
CA ASN A 199 6.36 23.13 1.51
C ASN A 199 6.36 23.76 2.91
N ASP A 200 7.56 23.92 3.48
CA ASP A 200 7.96 24.72 4.66
C ASP A 200 6.91 24.98 5.76
N ASN A 201 6.84 24.06 6.73
CA ASN A 201 6.12 24.11 8.03
C ASN A 201 4.73 23.48 8.10
N THR A 202 4.19 22.91 7.02
CA THR A 202 2.94 22.11 7.11
C THR A 202 3.26 20.62 7.17
N ARG A 203 2.70 19.93 8.17
CA ARG A 203 2.89 18.48 8.32
C ARG A 203 2.15 17.72 7.22
N GLU A 204 2.77 16.66 6.72
CA GLU A 204 2.16 15.80 5.71
C GLU A 204 0.91 15.13 6.25
N THR A 205 -0.18 15.20 5.50
CA THR A 205 -1.46 14.55 5.85
C THR A 205 -1.99 13.74 4.69
N TRP A 206 -2.71 12.67 5.04
CA TRP A 206 -3.44 11.79 4.14
C TRP A 206 -4.90 11.80 4.55
N ASN A 207 -5.81 12.10 3.64
CA ASN A 207 -7.22 12.37 3.94
C ASN A 207 -7.38 13.36 5.12
N ARG A 208 -6.50 14.38 5.18
CA ARG A 208 -6.43 15.42 6.23
C ARG A 208 -6.01 14.93 7.62
N VAL A 209 -5.43 13.73 7.73
CA VAL A 209 -4.94 13.17 8.99
C VAL A 209 -3.44 12.86 8.87
N GLU A 210 -2.67 13.21 9.89
CA GLU A 210 -1.25 12.83 9.99
C GLU A 210 -1.13 11.32 10.24
N VAL A 211 -0.17 10.67 9.58
CA VAL A 211 0.08 9.23 9.76
C VAL A 211 0.46 8.93 11.21
N SER A 212 1.27 9.79 11.84
CA SER A 212 1.68 9.69 13.24
C SER A 212 0.49 9.70 14.21
N ALA A 213 -0.46 10.63 14.01
CA ALA A 213 -1.68 10.71 14.81
C ALA A 213 -2.52 9.43 14.68
N ARG A 214 -2.60 8.87 13.47
CA ARG A 214 -3.35 7.64 13.22
C ARG A 214 -2.67 6.41 13.83
N VAL A 215 -1.35 6.34 13.80
CA VAL A 215 -0.57 5.31 14.51
C VAL A 215 -0.82 5.39 16.02
N ALA A 216 -0.79 6.60 16.60
CA ALA A 216 -1.05 6.80 18.03
C ALA A 216 -2.46 6.35 18.44
N GLU A 217 -3.48 6.72 17.65
CA GLU A 217 -4.86 6.26 17.85
C GLU A 217 -4.98 4.73 17.80
N TYR A 218 -4.27 4.09 16.87
CA TYR A 218 -4.30 2.64 16.76
C TYR A 218 -3.59 1.97 17.95
N ARG A 219 -2.43 2.45 18.37
CA ARG A 219 -1.71 1.93 19.56
C ARG A 219 -2.51 2.03 20.83
N ALA A 220 -3.17 3.17 21.07
CA ALA A 220 -4.02 3.37 22.23
C ALA A 220 -5.11 2.30 22.33
N ARG A 221 -5.62 1.82 21.19
CA ARG A 221 -6.61 0.74 21.14
C ARG A 221 -6.03 -0.66 21.33
N LEU A 222 -4.76 -0.87 20.99
CA LEU A 222 -4.07 -2.14 21.23
C LEU A 222 -3.67 -2.32 22.71
N GLY A 223 -3.68 -1.24 23.51
CA GLY A 223 -3.13 -1.24 24.86
C GLY A 223 -1.60 -1.17 24.90
N ASP A 224 -0.97 -0.76 23.79
CA ASP A 224 0.50 -0.62 23.64
C ASP A 224 0.98 0.81 23.93
N ALA A 225 0.26 1.56 24.79
CA ALA A 225 0.53 2.97 25.09
C ALA A 225 1.62 3.16 26.15
#